data_AF-A0AAJ1VAM8-F1
#
_entry.id   AF-A0AAJ1VAM8-F1
#
_cell.length_a   1.000
_cell.length_b   1.000
_cell.length_c   1.000
_cell.angle_alpha   90.00
_cell.angle_beta   90.00
_cell.angle_gamma   90.00
#
_symmetry.space_group_name_H-M   'P 1'
#
loop_
_entity.id
_entity.type
_entity.pdbx_description
1 polymer ?
#
loop_
_entity_poly.entity_id
_entity_poly.type
_entity_poly.pdbx_seq_one_letter_code
_entity_poly.pdbx_strand_id
1 'polypeptide(L)'
;MKIDWSKQHNGVIQGEYSDVLRLMPDLKELLETFPDNPNDFIWDVKVHMLMPNQFPCIPNWHRDMVPRDENLKEDESKIDESKPMYLWLSGAPLTLFKDEQGNEYEMKAGVWKRFTQRDWHRGQISKDFTWRGLIRACHKDLGINSKSVNNPFGNKEPLRRHTQVYVDANNFKW
;
A
#
# COMPACT_ATOMS: atom_id res chain seq x y z
N MET A 1 8.03 -3.59 -19.06
CA MET A 1 6.62 -3.20 -19.30
C MET A 1 6.37 -1.79 -18.75
N LYS A 2 5.54 -0.96 -19.41
CA LYS A 2 5.23 0.43 -18.98
C LYS A 2 3.71 0.59 -18.82
N ILE A 3 3.22 0.53 -17.59
CA ILE A 3 1.82 0.81 -17.24
C ILE A 3 1.59 2.32 -17.29
N ASP A 4 0.55 2.76 -18.01
CA ASP A 4 0.14 4.16 -18.06
C ASP A 4 -0.84 4.46 -16.91
N TRP A 5 -0.29 4.86 -15.77
CA TRP A 5 -1.07 5.16 -14.56
C TRP A 5 -2.06 6.31 -14.71
N SER A 6 -1.89 7.19 -15.71
CA SER A 6 -2.83 8.28 -15.96
C SER A 6 -4.15 7.82 -16.56
N LYS A 7 -4.20 6.59 -17.12
CA LYS A 7 -5.37 5.99 -17.77
C LYS A 7 -6.03 4.90 -16.94
N GLN A 8 -5.52 4.63 -15.74
CA GLN A 8 -5.99 3.54 -14.89
C GLN A 8 -7.31 3.86 -14.20
N HIS A 9 -8.03 2.81 -13.80
CA HIS A 9 -9.09 2.92 -12.81
C HIS A 9 -8.53 3.40 -11.47
N ASN A 10 -9.37 4.05 -10.67
CA ASN A 10 -8.97 4.74 -9.44
C ASN A 10 -8.27 3.83 -8.39
N GLY A 11 -8.53 2.52 -8.39
CA GLY A 11 -7.79 1.55 -7.60
C GLY A 11 -8.61 0.34 -7.12
N VAL A 12 -7.94 -0.52 -6.35
CA VAL A 12 -8.52 -1.66 -5.63
C VAL A 12 -8.24 -1.46 -4.14
N ILE A 13 -9.23 -1.67 -3.28
CA ILE A 13 -9.04 -1.66 -1.83
C ILE A 13 -9.47 -3.00 -1.27
N GLN A 14 -8.57 -3.63 -0.50
CA GLN A 14 -8.79 -4.92 0.12
C GLN A 14 -9.37 -5.99 -0.84
N GLY A 15 -8.92 -6.00 -2.09
CA GLY A 15 -9.40 -6.95 -3.10
C GLY A 15 -8.70 -8.30 -3.04
N GLU A 16 -9.34 -9.34 -3.58
CA GLU A 16 -8.68 -10.62 -3.86
C GLU A 16 -7.86 -10.51 -5.17
N TYR A 17 -6.96 -11.46 -5.42
CA TYR A 17 -6.14 -11.45 -6.64
C TYR A 17 -6.99 -11.40 -7.93
N SER A 18 -8.09 -12.15 -7.96
CA SER A 18 -9.06 -12.15 -9.06
C SER A 18 -9.73 -10.79 -9.26
N ASP A 19 -9.95 -10.02 -8.19
CA ASP A 19 -10.49 -8.66 -8.29
C ASP A 19 -9.51 -7.71 -8.96
N VAL A 20 -8.21 -7.82 -8.65
CA VAL A 20 -7.18 -7.01 -9.29
C VAL A 20 -7.12 -7.32 -10.79
N LEU A 21 -7.12 -8.58 -11.18
CA LEU A 21 -7.12 -8.97 -12.60
C LEU A 21 -8.39 -8.54 -13.34
N ARG A 22 -9.54 -8.55 -12.67
CA ARG A 22 -10.82 -8.10 -13.24
C ARG A 22 -10.88 -6.59 -13.40
N LEU A 23 -10.43 -5.83 -12.39
CA LEU A 23 -10.58 -4.38 -12.32
C LEU A 23 -9.40 -3.62 -12.95
N MET A 24 -8.21 -4.21 -12.98
CA MET A 24 -6.97 -3.61 -13.50
C MET A 24 -6.19 -4.67 -14.31
N PRO A 25 -6.75 -5.17 -15.42
CA PRO A 25 -6.22 -6.33 -16.16
C PRO A 25 -4.83 -6.09 -16.77
N ASP A 26 -4.46 -4.85 -17.00
CA ASP A 26 -3.13 -4.48 -17.47
C ASP A 26 -2.05 -4.70 -16.42
N LEU A 27 -2.39 -4.86 -15.14
CA LEU A 27 -1.43 -5.26 -14.10
C LEU A 27 -1.03 -6.73 -14.17
N LYS A 28 -1.67 -7.55 -15.01
CA LYS A 28 -1.46 -9.01 -15.04
C LYS A 28 0.02 -9.39 -15.18
N GLU A 29 0.72 -8.86 -16.18
CA GLU A 29 2.15 -9.16 -16.41
C GLU A 29 3.02 -8.71 -15.23
N LEU A 30 2.69 -7.60 -14.57
CA LEU A 30 3.37 -7.18 -13.36
C LEU A 30 3.10 -8.14 -12.20
N LEU A 31 1.88 -8.60 -12.02
CA LEU A 31 1.51 -9.52 -10.93
C LEU A 31 2.10 -10.92 -11.13
N GLU A 32 2.44 -11.32 -12.35
CA GLU A 32 3.22 -12.53 -12.63
C GLU A 32 4.66 -12.45 -12.07
N THR A 33 5.17 -11.24 -11.78
CA THR A 33 6.47 -11.04 -11.10
C THR A 33 6.39 -11.07 -9.57
N PHE A 34 5.19 -11.25 -9.01
CA PHE A 34 4.99 -11.28 -7.57
C PHE A 34 5.76 -12.48 -6.98
N PRO A 35 6.56 -12.29 -5.92
CA PRO A 35 7.50 -13.30 -5.44
C PRO A 35 6.87 -14.45 -4.65
N ASP A 36 5.55 -14.46 -4.49
CA ASP A 36 4.83 -15.41 -3.64
C ASP A 36 3.53 -15.87 -4.31
N ASN A 37 2.74 -16.74 -3.68
CA ASN A 37 1.43 -17.12 -4.20
C ASN A 37 0.44 -15.94 -4.04
N PRO A 38 -0.02 -15.29 -5.13
CA PRO A 38 -0.85 -14.09 -5.02
C PRO A 38 -2.21 -14.32 -4.38
N ASN A 39 -2.68 -15.59 -4.32
CA ASN A 39 -3.95 -15.94 -3.70
C ASN A 39 -3.90 -15.93 -2.16
N ASP A 40 -2.72 -15.88 -1.55
CA ASP A 40 -2.58 -15.82 -0.08
C ASP A 40 -2.66 -14.38 0.46
N PHE A 41 -2.84 -13.40 -0.45
CA PHE A 41 -2.77 -11.98 -0.13
C PHE A 41 -4.09 -11.25 -0.41
N ILE A 42 -4.31 -10.19 0.35
CA ILE A 42 -5.26 -9.11 0.08
C ILE A 42 -4.53 -7.94 -0.54
N TRP A 43 -5.13 -7.35 -1.58
CA TRP A 43 -4.49 -6.41 -2.46
C TRP A 43 -5.09 -5.01 -2.33
N ASP A 44 -4.22 -4.02 -2.15
CA ASP A 44 -4.52 -2.61 -2.34
C ASP A 44 -3.75 -2.10 -3.56
N VAL A 45 -4.46 -1.58 -4.55
CA VAL A 45 -3.86 -0.85 -5.68
C VAL A 45 -4.33 0.58 -5.63
N LYS A 46 -3.39 1.53 -5.63
CA LYS A 46 -3.67 2.96 -5.59
C LYS A 46 -3.00 3.66 -6.75
N VAL A 47 -3.77 4.47 -7.47
CA VAL A 47 -3.30 5.28 -8.60
C VAL A 47 -3.24 6.73 -8.17
N HIS A 48 -2.07 7.25 -7.83
CA HIS A 48 -1.92 8.63 -7.38
C HIS A 48 -1.72 9.60 -8.55
N MET A 49 -2.36 10.75 -8.49
CA MET A 49 -2.05 11.97 -9.22
C MET A 49 -1.57 13.01 -8.19
N LEU A 50 -0.27 13.17 -8.07
CA LEU A 50 0.35 14.04 -7.07
C LEU A 50 0.72 15.37 -7.69
N MET A 51 0.41 16.45 -7.00
CA MET A 51 1.00 17.77 -7.20
C MET A 51 2.27 17.89 -6.35
N PRO A 52 3.17 18.82 -6.67
CA PRO A 52 4.24 19.22 -5.75
C PRO A 52 3.69 19.53 -4.35
N ASN A 53 4.44 19.14 -3.32
CA ASN A 53 4.09 19.27 -1.91
C ASN A 53 2.98 18.36 -1.37
N GLN A 54 2.58 17.33 -2.11
CA GLN A 54 1.62 16.33 -1.62
C GLN A 54 2.30 15.04 -1.19
N PHE A 55 1.80 14.43 -0.12
CA PHE A 55 2.17 13.07 0.27
C PHE A 55 1.21 12.03 -0.33
N PRO A 56 1.71 10.92 -0.89
CA PRO A 56 0.85 9.84 -1.40
C PRO A 56 0.31 8.92 -0.31
N CYS A 57 0.90 8.95 0.88
CA CYS A 57 0.56 8.11 2.02
C CYS A 57 1.01 8.78 3.32
N ILE A 58 0.91 8.07 4.45
CA ILE A 58 1.18 8.62 5.79
C ILE A 58 2.62 9.18 5.83
N PRO A 59 2.79 10.48 6.15
CA PRO A 59 4.09 11.14 6.13
C PRO A 59 4.96 10.80 7.36
N ASN A 60 4.36 10.30 8.45
CA ASN A 60 5.12 9.84 9.61
C ASN A 60 5.63 8.42 9.44
N TRP A 61 6.63 8.10 10.27
CA TRP A 61 7.01 6.73 10.55
C TRP A 61 5.83 5.97 11.14
N HIS A 62 5.45 4.88 10.48
CA HIS A 62 4.41 3.97 10.93
C HIS A 62 4.78 2.53 10.59
N ARG A 63 4.03 1.60 11.19
CA ARG A 63 4.05 0.17 10.91
C ARG A 63 2.65 -0.24 10.48
N ASP A 64 2.58 -1.12 9.49
CA ASP A 64 1.32 -1.61 8.97
C ASP A 64 0.86 -2.86 9.74
N MET A 65 -0.45 -2.98 9.93
CA MET A 65 -1.11 -4.18 10.44
C MET A 65 -0.64 -4.66 11.82
N VAL A 66 -0.04 -3.80 12.64
CA VAL A 66 0.34 -4.15 14.02
C VAL A 66 -0.93 -4.53 14.81
N PRO A 67 -1.00 -5.72 15.44
CA PRO A 67 -2.17 -6.14 16.20
C PRO A 67 -2.43 -5.17 17.36
N ARG A 68 -3.69 -5.05 17.75
CA ARG A 68 -4.08 -4.22 18.88
C ARG A 68 -4.74 -5.05 19.97
N ASP A 69 -4.52 -4.65 21.23
CA ASP A 69 -5.21 -5.20 22.39
C ASP A 69 -6.66 -4.66 22.48
N GLU A 70 -7.38 -5.09 23.52
CA GLU A 70 -8.75 -4.66 23.81
C GLU A 70 -8.88 -3.14 24.08
N ASN A 71 -7.78 -2.47 24.40
CA ASN A 71 -7.69 -1.03 24.64
C ASN A 71 -7.18 -0.27 23.40
N LEU A 72 -7.12 -0.92 22.24
CA LEU A 72 -6.62 -0.39 20.97
C LEU A 72 -5.13 0.00 21.00
N LYS A 73 -4.36 -0.46 21.99
CA LYS A 73 -2.90 -0.28 22.04
C LYS A 73 -2.22 -1.35 21.20
N GLU A 74 -1.08 -1.01 20.62
CA GLU A 74 -0.28 -1.97 19.86
C GLU A 74 0.18 -3.13 20.76
N ASP A 75 -0.06 -4.34 20.30
CA ASP A 75 0.32 -5.58 20.98
C ASP A 75 1.42 -6.27 20.16
N GLU A 76 2.68 -5.94 20.50
CA GLU A 76 3.84 -6.46 19.79
C GLU A 76 4.04 -7.98 19.96
N SER A 77 3.46 -8.57 21.01
CA SER A 77 3.58 -10.00 21.27
C SER A 77 2.84 -10.87 20.25
N LYS A 78 1.90 -10.27 19.52
CA LYS A 78 1.08 -10.93 18.50
C LYS A 78 1.56 -10.69 17.07
N ILE A 79 2.69 -10.00 16.89
CA ILE A 79 3.29 -9.81 15.56
C ILE A 79 3.72 -11.17 15.00
N ASP A 80 3.31 -11.44 13.75
CA ASP A 80 3.66 -12.66 13.02
C ASP A 80 4.53 -12.32 11.80
N GLU A 81 5.84 -12.39 11.98
CA GLU A 81 6.83 -12.10 10.94
C GLU A 81 6.89 -13.17 9.84
N SER A 82 6.27 -14.33 10.07
CA SER A 82 6.14 -15.38 9.06
C SER A 82 5.16 -15.00 7.94
N LYS A 83 4.30 -13.99 8.20
CA LYS A 83 3.27 -13.51 7.27
C LYS A 83 3.70 -12.19 6.64
N PRO A 84 4.27 -12.22 5.41
CA PRO A 84 4.82 -11.02 4.81
C PRO A 84 3.76 -10.05 4.30
N MET A 85 4.21 -8.83 4.08
CA MET A 85 3.60 -7.86 3.20
C MET A 85 4.58 -7.52 2.07
N TYR A 86 4.05 -7.05 0.96
CA TYR A 86 4.84 -6.59 -0.17
C TYR A 86 4.35 -5.23 -0.64
N LEU A 87 5.31 -4.38 -1.02
CA LEU A 87 5.06 -3.07 -1.58
C LEU A 87 5.78 -2.96 -2.94
N TRP A 88 5.07 -2.48 -3.94
CA TRP A 88 5.63 -2.13 -5.25
C TRP A 88 5.19 -0.74 -5.64
N LEU A 89 6.15 0.04 -6.16
CA LEU A 89 5.92 1.42 -6.59
C LEU A 89 6.40 1.61 -8.02
N SER A 90 5.57 2.24 -8.85
CA SER A 90 5.91 2.55 -10.24
C SER A 90 6.99 3.61 -10.40
N GLY A 91 7.13 4.50 -9.43
CA GLY A 91 8.03 5.64 -9.48
C GLY A 91 7.92 6.54 -8.26
N ALA A 92 8.70 7.62 -8.29
CA ALA A 92 8.73 8.62 -7.24
C ALA A 92 7.36 9.33 -7.05
N PRO A 93 7.08 9.85 -5.83
CA PRO A 93 7.89 9.73 -4.61
C PRO A 93 7.92 8.31 -4.05
N LEU A 94 9.07 7.83 -3.59
CA LEU A 94 9.22 6.47 -3.08
C LEU A 94 8.99 6.41 -1.57
N THR A 95 8.86 5.19 -1.04
CA THR A 95 8.70 4.98 0.41
C THR A 95 10.08 4.86 1.05
N LEU A 96 10.28 5.54 2.18
CA LEU A 96 11.45 5.37 3.04
C LEU A 96 11.16 4.27 4.06
N PHE A 97 12.16 3.42 4.30
CA PHE A 97 12.17 2.39 5.33
C PHE A 97 13.30 2.66 6.33
N LYS A 98 13.22 2.06 7.52
CA LYS A 98 14.36 1.96 8.43
C LYS A 98 14.97 0.56 8.36
N ASP A 99 16.30 0.49 8.45
CA ASP A 99 17.00 -0.77 8.69
C ASP A 99 16.97 -1.13 10.19
N GLU A 100 17.57 -2.26 10.55
CA GLU A 100 17.65 -2.76 11.93
C GLU A 100 18.40 -1.81 12.87
N GLN A 101 19.30 -0.98 12.33
CA GLN A 101 20.06 0.03 13.06
C GLN A 101 19.31 1.38 13.13
N GLY A 102 18.15 1.48 12.48
CA GLY A 102 17.31 2.67 12.44
C GLY A 102 17.70 3.68 11.34
N ASN A 103 18.65 3.35 10.46
CA ASN A 103 19.03 4.23 9.35
C ASN A 103 17.94 4.21 8.26
N GLU A 104 17.69 5.39 7.69
CA GLU A 104 16.70 5.53 6.62
C GLU A 104 17.28 5.11 5.27
N TYR A 105 16.52 4.32 4.51
CA TYR A 105 16.83 4.02 3.12
C TYR A 105 15.59 4.08 2.25
N GLU A 106 15.77 4.46 0.99
CA GLU A 106 14.70 4.53 0.01
C GLU A 106 14.53 3.20 -0.72
N MET A 107 13.29 2.74 -0.90
CA MET A 107 13.03 1.56 -1.73
C MET A 107 13.24 1.87 -3.22
N LYS A 108 13.53 0.84 -4.02
CA LYS A 108 13.66 1.00 -5.47
C LYS A 108 12.31 0.93 -6.18
N ALA A 109 12.07 1.83 -7.14
CA ALA A 109 10.92 1.75 -8.04
C ALA A 109 10.97 0.48 -8.90
N GLY A 110 9.80 -0.07 -9.25
CA GLY A 110 9.68 -1.22 -10.14
C GLY A 110 10.04 -2.57 -9.50
N VAL A 111 10.30 -2.62 -8.19
CA VAL A 111 10.70 -3.84 -7.47
C VAL A 111 9.77 -4.11 -6.30
N TRP A 112 9.41 -5.39 -6.10
CA TRP A 112 8.68 -5.83 -4.91
C TRP A 112 9.57 -5.76 -3.68
N LYS A 113 9.21 -4.91 -2.72
CA LYS A 113 9.83 -4.84 -1.40
C LYS A 113 9.02 -5.71 -0.43
N ARG A 114 9.61 -6.82 0.03
CA ARG A 114 9.11 -7.60 1.17
C ARG A 114 9.33 -6.83 2.47
N PHE A 115 8.33 -6.82 3.34
CA PHE A 115 8.38 -6.25 4.68
C PHE A 115 7.35 -6.94 5.59
N THR A 116 7.36 -6.60 6.88
CA THR A 116 6.56 -7.21 7.95
C THR A 116 5.92 -6.13 8.83
N GLN A 117 5.16 -6.54 9.85
CA GLN A 117 4.59 -5.63 10.85
C GLN A 117 5.66 -4.91 11.69
N ARG A 118 6.95 -5.31 11.63
CA ARG A 118 8.05 -4.63 12.33
C ARG A 118 8.69 -3.50 11.54
N ASP A 119 8.54 -3.50 10.22
CA ASP A 119 9.25 -2.59 9.34
C ASP A 119 8.64 -1.19 9.37
N TRP A 120 9.39 -0.25 9.95
CA TRP A 120 9.05 1.17 9.94
C TRP A 120 9.19 1.74 8.54
N HIS A 121 8.16 2.44 8.09
CA HIS A 121 8.17 3.11 6.80
C HIS A 121 7.35 4.40 6.81
N ARG A 122 7.58 5.25 5.79
CA ARG A 122 6.85 6.51 5.58
C ARG A 122 6.81 6.93 4.12
N GLY A 123 5.80 7.72 3.77
CA GLY A 123 5.72 8.40 2.49
C GLY A 123 6.68 9.58 2.38
N GLN A 124 7.14 9.84 1.16
CA GLN A 124 7.86 11.07 0.83
C GLN A 124 6.97 12.07 0.10
N ILE A 125 7.32 13.34 0.23
CA ILE A 125 6.65 14.43 -0.46
C ILE A 125 6.93 14.35 -1.96
N SER A 126 5.91 14.60 -2.78
CA SER A 126 6.12 14.77 -4.22
C SER A 126 6.82 16.09 -4.50
N LYS A 127 7.91 16.05 -5.25
CA LYS A 127 8.61 17.26 -5.71
C LYS A 127 8.00 17.82 -7.00
N ASP A 128 7.48 16.93 -7.83
CA ASP A 128 6.95 17.24 -9.15
C ASP A 128 5.49 16.78 -9.28
N PHE A 129 4.82 17.25 -10.32
CA PHE A 129 3.58 16.64 -10.77
C PHE A 129 3.86 15.23 -11.30
N THR A 130 3.12 14.23 -10.84
CA THR A 130 3.34 12.85 -11.30
C THR A 130 2.10 11.96 -11.15
N TRP A 131 1.99 10.99 -12.06
CA TRP A 131 1.11 9.84 -11.90
C TRP A 131 1.91 8.64 -11.38
N ARG A 132 1.43 8.01 -10.31
CA ARG A 132 2.15 6.93 -9.62
C ARG A 132 1.22 5.84 -9.12
N GLY A 133 1.40 4.63 -9.66
CA GLY A 133 0.87 3.40 -9.06
C GLY A 133 1.63 2.95 -7.82
N LEU A 134 0.86 2.51 -6.83
CA LEU A 134 1.28 1.77 -5.65
C LEU A 134 0.49 0.48 -5.58
N ILE A 135 1.18 -0.63 -5.36
CA ILE A 135 0.54 -1.93 -5.08
C ILE A 135 1.05 -2.41 -3.74
N ARG A 136 0.13 -2.72 -2.83
CA ARG A 136 0.42 -3.37 -1.55
C ARG A 136 -0.31 -4.70 -1.50
N ALA A 137 0.41 -5.76 -1.17
CA ALA A 137 -0.15 -7.08 -0.91
C ALA A 137 0.10 -7.42 0.55
N CYS A 138 -0.94 -7.73 1.30
CA CYS A 138 -0.83 -8.12 2.71
C CYS A 138 -1.34 -9.55 2.88
N HIS A 139 -0.58 -10.40 3.58
CA HIS A 139 -1.00 -11.78 3.81
C HIS A 139 -2.36 -11.82 4.54
N LYS A 140 -3.29 -12.66 4.07
CA LYS A 140 -4.68 -12.76 4.57
C LYS A 140 -4.75 -13.03 6.07
N ASP A 141 -3.87 -13.90 6.56
CA ASP A 141 -3.80 -14.28 7.98
C ASP A 141 -3.45 -13.12 8.94
N LEU A 142 -3.02 -11.95 8.45
CA LEU A 142 -2.81 -10.76 9.28
C LEU A 142 -4.14 -10.09 9.73
N GLY A 143 -5.26 -10.80 9.64
CA GLY A 143 -6.58 -10.30 10.03
C GLY A 143 -7.22 -9.34 9.02
N ILE A 144 -6.68 -9.28 7.79
CA ILE A 144 -7.27 -8.51 6.70
C ILE A 144 -8.17 -9.44 5.90
N ASN A 145 -9.42 -9.05 5.74
CA ASN A 145 -10.37 -9.82 4.96
C ASN A 145 -11.04 -8.91 3.93
N SER A 146 -11.12 -9.39 2.68
CA SER A 146 -11.77 -8.70 1.55
C SER A 146 -13.22 -8.33 1.82
N LYS A 147 -13.85 -8.96 2.84
CA LYS A 147 -15.28 -8.90 3.13
C LYS A 147 -15.60 -8.62 4.62
N SER A 148 -14.63 -8.27 5.47
CA SER A 148 -14.90 -7.99 6.90
C SER A 148 -15.32 -6.54 7.19
N VAL A 149 -16.31 -6.42 8.08
CA VAL A 149 -16.89 -5.34 8.93
C VAL A 149 -16.35 -3.89 8.87
N ASN A 150 -15.10 -3.66 8.47
CA ASN A 150 -14.49 -2.32 8.36
C ASN A 150 -14.55 -1.73 6.94
N ASN A 151 -15.48 -2.20 6.10
CA ASN A 151 -15.90 -1.44 4.94
C ASN A 151 -17.04 -0.53 5.37
N PRO A 152 -16.79 0.77 5.69
CA PRO A 152 -17.82 1.69 6.16
C PRO A 152 -18.92 1.93 5.12
N PHE A 153 -18.79 1.39 3.90
CA PHE A 153 -19.73 1.57 2.80
C PHE A 153 -20.69 0.39 2.60
N GLY A 154 -20.58 -0.70 3.38
CA GLY A 154 -21.43 -1.90 3.23
C GLY A 154 -21.36 -2.58 1.86
N ASN A 155 -20.45 -2.11 1.00
CA ASN A 155 -20.43 -2.43 -0.42
C ASN A 155 -19.35 -3.47 -0.68
N LYS A 156 -19.72 -4.68 -1.10
CA LYS A 156 -18.78 -5.79 -1.35
C LYS A 156 -17.84 -5.55 -2.55
N GLU A 157 -17.95 -4.42 -3.23
CA GLU A 157 -17.14 -4.11 -4.41
C GLU A 157 -15.78 -3.52 -3.99
N PRO A 158 -14.65 -4.16 -4.33
CA PRO A 158 -13.31 -3.68 -3.99
C PRO A 158 -12.82 -2.54 -4.91
N LEU A 159 -13.60 -2.18 -5.94
CA LEU A 159 -13.31 -1.04 -6.79
C LEU A 159 -13.37 0.26 -5.97
N ARG A 160 -12.21 0.86 -5.77
CA ARG A 160 -12.09 2.15 -5.11
C ARG A 160 -12.23 3.25 -6.14
N ARG A 161 -13.41 3.84 -6.29
CA ARG A 161 -13.62 5.07 -7.10
C ARG A 161 -13.26 6.29 -6.24
N HIS A 162 -12.62 7.27 -6.87
CA HIS A 162 -11.86 8.37 -6.25
C HIS A 162 -12.54 9.10 -5.08
N THR A 163 -11.82 9.20 -3.97
CA THR A 163 -11.65 10.42 -3.15
C THR A 163 -10.23 10.36 -2.63
N GLN A 164 -9.29 10.96 -3.38
CA GLN A 164 -7.91 11.07 -2.91
C GLN A 164 -7.79 12.32 -2.04
N VAL A 165 -7.74 12.09 -0.73
CA VAL A 165 -7.31 13.12 0.21
C VAL A 165 -5.79 13.12 0.17
N TYR A 166 -5.22 14.01 -0.63
CA TYR A 166 -3.80 14.32 -0.56
C TYR A 166 -3.56 15.23 0.61
N VAL A 167 -2.59 14.87 1.44
CA VAL A 167 -2.14 15.72 2.53
C VAL A 167 -1.20 16.77 1.93
N ASP A 168 -1.65 18.02 1.90
CA ASP A 168 -0.81 19.16 1.56
C ASP A 168 0.18 19.40 2.70
N ALA A 169 1.47 19.30 2.38
CA ALA A 169 2.55 19.46 3.34
C ALA A 169 2.59 20.86 3.99
N ASN A 170 2.02 21.88 3.34
CA ASN A 170 1.98 23.24 3.91
C ASN A 170 0.92 23.39 5.01
N ASN A 171 -0.13 22.57 4.96
CA ASN A 171 -1.30 22.73 5.83
C ASN A 171 -1.40 21.63 6.91
N PHE A 172 -0.66 20.54 6.76
CA PHE A 172 -0.69 19.43 7.71
C PHE A 172 0.16 19.69 8.96
N LYS A 173 -0.45 19.54 10.14
CA LYS A 173 0.20 19.59 11.45
C LYS A 173 -0.28 18.41 12.29
N TRP A 174 0.62 17.84 13.11
CA TRP A 174 0.32 16.76 14.05
C TRP A 174 -0.43 17.26 15.28
#